data_AF-A0A382ZLY1-F1
#
_entry.id   AF-A0A382ZLY1-F1
#
_cell.length_a   1.000
_cell.length_b   1.000
_cell.length_c   1.000
_cell.angle_alpha   90.00
_cell.angle_beta   90.00
_cell.angle_gamma   90.00
#
_symmetry.space_group_name_H-M   'P 1'
#
loop_
_entity.id
_entity.type
_entity.pdbx_description
1 polymer ?
#
loop_
_entity_poly.entity_id
_entity_poly.type
_entity_poly.pdbx_seq_one_letter_code
_entity_poly.pdbx_strand_id
1 'polypeptide(L)'
;MNINIKNVNKDKIAAWAVHGFTASGAVLGFLAIISIFNNDQIGSFLWLGLALLVDGLDGTIARKIGVSDKAPNIDGSTLDNLIDYLNYVIIPSLMIYWFQMVPNGWEMIIPAGMFAV
;
A
#
# COMPACT_ATOMS: atom_id res chain seq x y z
N MET A 1 -11.22 19.45 33.92
CA MET A 1 -11.44 19.48 32.45
C MET A 1 -12.20 18.21 32.10
N ASN A 2 -13.54 18.26 32.05
CA ASN A 2 -14.36 17.09 31.71
C ASN A 2 -14.33 16.91 30.20
N ILE A 3 -13.46 16.01 29.73
CA ILE A 3 -13.47 15.58 28.34
C ILE A 3 -14.78 14.82 28.13
N ASN A 4 -15.73 15.44 27.43
CA ASN A 4 -17.04 14.86 27.17
C ASN A 4 -16.91 13.80 26.05
N ILE A 5 -16.62 12.55 26.42
CA ILE A 5 -16.41 11.42 25.51
C ILE A 5 -17.69 11.02 24.74
N LYS A 6 -18.85 11.60 25.06
CA LYS A 6 -20.15 11.21 24.45
C LYS A 6 -20.35 11.64 22.99
N ASN A 7 -19.49 12.50 22.44
CA ASN A 7 -19.57 12.96 21.05
C ASN A 7 -18.45 12.42 20.15
N VAL A 8 -17.87 11.28 20.51
CA VAL A 8 -16.99 10.55 19.60
C VAL A 8 -17.85 9.99 18.46
N ASN A 9 -17.80 10.68 17.32
CA ASN A 9 -18.41 10.21 16.09
C ASN A 9 -17.68 8.92 15.67
N LYS A 10 -18.25 7.77 16.04
CA LYS A 10 -17.68 6.43 15.80
C LYS A 10 -17.31 6.21 14.33
N ASP A 11 -18.05 6.82 13.41
CA ASP A 11 -17.81 6.73 11.98
C ASP A 11 -16.52 7.48 11.58
N LYS A 12 -16.18 8.61 12.23
CA LYS A 12 -14.90 9.30 12.02
C LYS A 12 -13.71 8.51 12.55
N ILE A 13 -13.82 7.90 13.73
CA ILE A 13 -12.73 7.07 14.26
C ILE A 13 -12.51 5.84 13.37
N ALA A 14 -13.58 5.21 12.90
CA ALA A 14 -13.50 4.09 11.96
C ALA A 14 -12.81 4.51 10.65
N ALA A 15 -13.15 5.68 10.08
CA ALA A 15 -12.50 6.18 8.87
C ALA A 15 -11.00 6.45 9.07
N TRP A 16 -10.61 7.10 10.18
CA TRP A 16 -9.19 7.33 10.50
C TRP A 16 -8.42 6.02 10.78
N ALA A 17 -9.07 5.02 11.36
CA ALA A 17 -8.46 3.71 11.60
C ALA A 17 -8.22 2.95 10.29
N VAL A 18 -9.16 3.01 9.34
CA VAL A 18 -9.00 2.43 8.00
C VAL A 18 -7.85 3.12 7.27
N HIS A 19 -7.80 4.46 7.22
CA HIS A 19 -6.68 5.16 6.58
C HIS A 19 -5.33 4.92 7.27
N GLY A 20 -5.31 4.78 8.60
CA GLY A 20 -4.11 4.39 9.33
C GLY A 20 -3.63 2.98 8.98
N PHE A 21 -4.56 2.05 8.72
CA PHE A 21 -4.24 0.71 8.27
C PHE A 21 -3.75 0.72 6.82
N THR A 22 -4.37 1.49 5.91
CA THR A 22 -3.89 1.63 4.53
C THR A 22 -2.50 2.24 4.48
N ALA A 23 -2.24 3.28 5.27
CA ALA A 23 -0.91 3.87 5.39
C ALA A 23 0.17 2.86 5.86
N SER A 24 -0.21 1.79 6.57
CA SER A 24 0.73 0.72 6.92
C SER A 24 1.22 -0.06 5.69
N GLY A 25 0.41 -0.16 4.62
CA GLY A 25 0.81 -0.73 3.34
C GLY A 25 1.97 0.03 2.70
N ALA A 26 1.98 1.37 2.82
CA ALA A 26 3.09 2.19 2.35
C ALA A 26 4.39 1.93 3.14
N VAL A 27 4.27 1.75 4.46
CA VAL A 27 5.42 1.43 5.34
C VAL A 27 6.00 0.05 4.98
N LEU A 28 5.14 -0.94 4.75
CA LEU A 28 5.56 -2.27 4.31
C LEU A 28 6.23 -2.22 2.93
N GLY A 29 5.67 -1.44 1.99
CA GLY A 29 6.29 -1.20 0.70
C GLY A 29 7.68 -0.55 0.82
N PHE A 30 7.84 0.42 1.72
CA PHE A 30 9.14 1.03 2.00
C PHE A 30 10.15 0.03 2.57
N LEU A 31 9.73 -0.88 3.47
CA LEU A 31 10.59 -1.96 3.96
C LEU A 31 11.00 -2.92 2.83
N ALA A 32 10.11 -3.19 1.88
CA ALA A 32 10.45 -3.97 0.70
C ALA A 32 11.56 -3.29 -0.12
N ILE A 33 11.49 -1.98 -0.32
CA ILE A 33 12.55 -1.20 -1.00
C ILE A 33 13.88 -1.29 -0.26
N ILE A 34 13.87 -1.18 1.08
CA ILE A 34 15.08 -1.36 1.89
C ILE A 34 15.67 -2.75 1.66
N SER A 35 14.84 -3.81 1.67
CA SER A 35 15.30 -5.17 1.39
C SER A 35 15.87 -5.33 -0.03
N ILE A 36 15.26 -4.68 -1.04
CA ILE A 36 15.80 -4.65 -2.40
C ILE A 36 17.22 -4.10 -2.40
N PHE A 37 17.44 -2.91 -1.82
CA PHE A 37 18.75 -2.29 -1.80
C PHE A 37 19.79 -3.05 -0.96
N ASN A 38 19.34 -3.86 0.00
CA ASN A 38 20.18 -4.77 0.78
C ASN A 38 20.46 -6.10 0.06
N ASN A 39 20.01 -6.28 -1.19
CA ASN A 39 20.07 -7.55 -1.93
C ASN A 39 19.35 -8.73 -1.23
N ASP A 40 18.41 -8.44 -0.34
CA ASP A 40 17.60 -9.43 0.36
C ASP A 40 16.32 -9.73 -0.44
N GLN A 41 16.43 -10.66 -1.40
CA GLN A 41 15.31 -11.08 -2.24
C GLN A 41 14.14 -11.60 -1.39
N ILE A 42 14.40 -12.49 -0.43
CA ILE A 42 13.35 -13.09 0.40
C ILE A 42 12.62 -12.02 1.20
N GLY A 43 13.36 -11.11 1.85
CA GLY A 43 12.78 -9.99 2.58
C GLY A 43 11.95 -9.07 1.68
N SER A 44 12.43 -8.75 0.48
CA SER A 44 11.70 -7.88 -0.45
C SER A 44 10.35 -8.47 -0.86
N PHE A 45 10.29 -9.76 -1.19
CA PHE A 45 9.03 -10.47 -1.49
C PHE A 45 8.14 -10.60 -0.26
N LEU A 46 8.71 -10.83 0.92
CA LEU A 46 7.95 -10.95 2.16
C LEU A 46 7.27 -9.63 2.53
N TRP A 47 8.01 -8.52 2.51
CA TRP A 47 7.46 -7.20 2.81
C TRP A 47 6.43 -6.76 1.77
N LEU A 48 6.70 -6.99 0.48
CA LEU A 48 5.73 -6.73 -0.58
C LEU A 48 4.47 -7.59 -0.39
N GLY A 49 4.62 -8.89 -0.12
CA GLY A 49 3.50 -9.79 0.14
C GLY A 49 2.65 -9.34 1.33
N LEU A 50 3.27 -8.88 2.42
CA LEU A 50 2.56 -8.29 3.55
C LEU A 50 1.82 -7.00 3.17
N ALA A 51 2.43 -6.14 2.34
CA ALA A 51 1.79 -4.91 1.86
C ALA A 51 0.53 -5.20 1.04
N LEU A 52 0.59 -6.20 0.16
CA LEU A 52 -0.55 -6.66 -0.64
C LEU A 52 -1.64 -7.34 0.20
N LEU A 53 -1.25 -8.02 1.29
CA LEU A 53 -2.22 -8.56 2.25
C LEU A 53 -2.97 -7.45 2.98
N VAL A 54 -2.28 -6.37 3.39
CA VAL A 54 -2.90 -5.19 3.98
C VAL A 54 -3.91 -4.57 3.01
N ASP A 55 -3.51 -4.33 1.76
CA ASP A 55 -4.39 -3.79 0.71
C ASP A 55 -5.66 -4.63 0.50
N GLY A 56 -5.50 -5.95 0.33
CA GLY A 56 -6.64 -6.87 0.18
C GLY A 56 -7.57 -6.93 1.40
N LEU A 57 -7.02 -6.76 2.60
CA LEU A 57 -7.80 -6.71 3.84
C LEU A 57 -8.57 -5.40 3.96
N ASP A 58 -7.97 -4.26 3.62
CA ASP A 58 -8.60 -2.95 3.65
C ASP A 58 -9.83 -2.88 2.77
N GLY A 59 -9.72 -3.32 1.51
CA GLY A 59 -10.86 -3.36 0.59
C GLY A 59 -11.99 -4.28 1.07
N THR A 60 -11.67 -5.35 1.80
CA THR A 60 -12.66 -6.28 2.37
C THR A 60 -13.34 -5.72 3.62
N ILE A 61 -12.56 -5.06 4.47
CA ILE A 61 -13.00 -4.43 5.72
C ILE A 61 -13.87 -3.19 5.39
N ALA A 62 -13.46 -2.35 4.45
CA ALA A 62 -14.22 -1.19 3.99
C ALA A 62 -15.60 -1.58 3.44
N ARG A 63 -15.67 -2.66 2.65
CA ARG A 63 -16.93 -3.22 2.13
C ARG A 63 -17.82 -3.79 3.23
N LYS A 64 -17.27 -4.48 4.23
CA LYS A 64 -18.04 -5.02 5.36
C LYS A 64 -18.60 -3.95 6.29
N ILE A 65 -17.89 -2.83 6.45
CA ILE A 65 -18.26 -1.77 7.40
C ILE A 65 -19.19 -0.71 6.76
N GLY A 66 -19.36 -0.73 5.43
CA GLY A 66 -20.21 0.25 4.73
C GLY A 66 -19.64 1.66 4.80
N VAL A 67 -18.31 1.79 4.74
CA VAL A 67 -17.60 3.08 4.90
C VAL A 67 -17.92 4.04 3.75
N SER A 68 -18.21 3.51 2.56
CA SER A 68 -18.61 4.31 1.38
C SER A 68 -19.83 5.21 1.64
N ASP A 69 -20.73 4.83 2.57
CA ASP A 69 -21.91 5.63 2.90
C ASP A 69 -21.67 6.67 4.01
N LYS A 70 -20.52 6.64 4.70
CA LYS A 70 -20.34 7.31 6.00
C LYS A 70 -19.21 8.33 6.10
N ALA A 71 -18.31 8.41 5.13
CA ALA A 71 -17.19 9.36 5.14
C ALA A 71 -16.99 10.08 3.79
N PRO A 72 -17.98 10.84 3.27
CA PRO A 72 -17.89 11.51 1.97
C PRO A 72 -16.86 12.66 1.88
N ASN A 73 -16.16 12.99 2.97
CA ASN A 73 -15.27 14.16 3.07
C ASN A 73 -13.80 13.82 3.34
N ILE A 74 -13.40 12.53 3.29
CA ILE A 74 -12.00 12.14 3.38
C ILE A 74 -11.61 11.50 2.05
N ASP A 75 -10.66 12.12 1.35
CA ASP A 75 -10.12 11.64 0.08
C ASP A 75 -9.12 10.49 0.32
N GLY A 76 -9.64 9.37 0.80
CA GLY A 76 -8.89 8.12 0.95
C GLY A 76 -8.43 7.55 -0.38
N SER A 77 -9.22 7.77 -1.44
CA SER A 77 -8.93 7.28 -2.79
C SER A 77 -7.58 7.71 -3.33
N THR A 78 -7.16 8.95 -3.07
CA THR A 78 -5.85 9.42 -3.54
C THR A 78 -4.71 8.70 -2.83
N LEU A 79 -4.83 8.45 -1.52
CA LEU A 79 -3.81 7.73 -0.75
C LEU A 79 -3.75 6.26 -1.19
N ASP A 80 -4.91 5.62 -1.35
CA ASP A 80 -5.03 4.24 -1.80
C ASP A 80 -4.36 4.07 -3.18
N ASN A 81 -4.70 4.93 -4.15
CA ASN A 81 -4.08 4.92 -5.48
C ASN A 81 -2.55 5.09 -5.45
N LEU A 82 -2.03 5.92 -4.54
CA LEU A 82 -0.59 6.12 -4.39
C LEU A 82 0.09 4.85 -3.85
N ILE A 83 -0.53 4.19 -2.89
CA ILE A 83 -0.04 2.96 -2.27
C ILE A 83 -0.12 1.81 -3.26
N ASP A 84 -1.18 1.75 -4.06
CA ASP A 84 -1.33 0.80 -5.15
C ASP A 84 -0.22 0.98 -6.18
N TYR A 85 0.02 2.21 -6.64
CA TYR A 85 1.09 2.46 -7.59
C TYR A 85 2.47 2.09 -7.02
N LEU A 86 2.71 2.37 -5.74
CA LEU A 86 3.93 1.94 -5.05
C LEU A 86 4.10 0.41 -5.06
N ASN A 87 3.06 -0.33 -4.65
CA ASN A 87 3.13 -1.77 -4.42
C ASN A 87 2.98 -2.61 -5.69
N TYR A 88 2.18 -2.17 -6.67
CA TYR A 88 1.94 -2.91 -7.91
C TYR A 88 2.87 -2.50 -9.05
N VAL A 89 3.40 -1.28 -9.05
CA VAL A 89 4.25 -0.76 -10.14
C VAL A 89 5.69 -0.57 -9.68
N ILE A 90 5.93 0.33 -8.72
CA ILE A 90 7.28 0.78 -8.39
C ILE A 90 8.12 -0.36 -7.82
N ILE A 91 7.64 -1.03 -6.78
CA ILE A 91 8.41 -2.09 -6.09
C ILE A 91 8.69 -3.28 -7.03
N PRO A 92 7.69 -3.86 -7.74
CA PRO A 92 7.97 -4.96 -8.66
C PRO A 92 8.93 -4.57 -9.79
N SER A 93 8.82 -3.34 -10.31
CA SER A 93 9.74 -2.81 -11.33
C SER A 93 11.18 -2.73 -10.81
N LEU A 94 11.36 -2.24 -9.57
CA LEU A 94 12.65 -2.22 -8.91
C LEU A 94 13.20 -3.62 -8.68
N MET A 95 12.38 -4.59 -8.26
CA MET A 95 12.81 -5.97 -8.07
C MET A 95 13.30 -6.60 -9.37
N ILE A 96 12.56 -6.40 -10.48
CA ILE A 96 12.95 -6.92 -11.80
C ILE A 96 14.32 -6.37 -12.22
N TYR A 97 14.51 -5.06 -12.11
CA TYR A 97 15.78 -4.42 -12.48
C TYR A 97 16.91 -4.82 -11.53
N TRP A 98 16.71 -4.69 -10.22
CA TRP A 98 17.76 -4.84 -9.22
C TRP A 98 18.24 -6.29 -9.10
N PHE A 99 17.32 -7.25 -9.17
CA PHE A 99 17.65 -8.68 -9.08
C PHE A 99 17.88 -9.35 -10.43
N GLN A 100 17.85 -8.60 -11.54
CA GLN A 100 18.09 -9.13 -12.89
C GLN A 100 17.15 -10.31 -13.21
N MET A 101 15.85 -10.14 -12.94
CA MET A 101 14.86 -11.22 -13.04
C MET A 101 14.43 -11.54 -14.48
N VAL A 102 14.97 -10.81 -15.46
CA VAL A 102 14.64 -10.94 -16.89
C VAL A 102 15.93 -11.12 -17.70
N PRO A 103 15.85 -11.60 -18.95
CA PRO A 103 17.03 -11.76 -19.79
C PRO A 103 17.75 -10.45 -20.12
N ASN A 104 19.07 -10.54 -20.35
CA ASN A 104 19.93 -9.45 -20.80
C ASN A 104 19.29 -8.60 -21.91
N GLY A 105 19.21 -7.29 -21.66
CA GLY A 105 18.63 -6.29 -22.55
C GLY A 105 17.19 -5.92 -22.22
N TRP A 106 16.50 -6.69 -21.37
CA TRP A 106 15.11 -6.42 -20.97
C TRP A 106 14.97 -5.78 -19.60
N GLU A 107 16.05 -5.71 -18.81
CA GLU A 107 16.05 -5.24 -17.42
C GLU A 107 15.59 -3.79 -17.30
N MET A 108 15.80 -2.98 -18.33
CA MET A 108 15.35 -1.59 -18.34
C MET A 108 13.98 -1.43 -19.02
N ILE A 109 13.74 -2.18 -20.10
CA ILE A 109 12.54 -2.04 -20.93
C ILE A 109 11.29 -2.49 -20.17
N ILE A 110 11.36 -3.65 -19.49
CA ILE A 110 10.21 -4.21 -18.78
C ILE A 110 9.80 -3.31 -17.60
N PRO A 111 10.69 -2.95 -16.66
CA PRO A 111 10.37 -1.99 -15.60
C PRO A 111 9.87 -0.66 -16.13
N ALA A 112 10.51 -0.06 -17.15
CA ALA A 112 10.03 1.20 -17.72
C ALA A 112 8.61 1.09 -18.30
N GLY A 113 8.29 -0.03 -18.94
CA GLY A 113 6.95 -0.31 -19.44
C GLY A 113 5.90 -0.41 -18.34
N MET A 114 6.25 -0.96 -17.17
CA MET A 114 5.34 -1.04 -16.02
C MET A 114 4.94 0.33 -15.48
N PHE A 115 5.80 1.35 -15.58
CA PHE A 115 5.47 2.72 -15.17
C PHE A 115 4.49 3.42 -16.12
N ALA A 116 4.28 2.90 -17.32
CA ALA A 116 3.42 3.50 -18.34
C ALA A 116 1.96 3.02 -18.28
N VAL A 117 1.63 2.09 -17.38
CA VAL A 117 0.28 1.53 -17.15
C VAL A 117 -0.38 2.23 -15.99
#